data_AF-A0A849Y3B2-F1
#
_entry.id   AF-A0A849Y3B2-F1
#
_cell.length_a   1.000
_cell.length_b   1.000
_cell.length_c   1.000
_cell.angle_alpha   90.00
_cell.angle_beta   90.00
_cell.angle_gamma   90.00
#
_symmetry.space_group_name_H-M   'P 1'
#
loop_
_entity.id
_entity.type
_entity.pdbx_description
1 polymer ?
#
loop_
_entity_poly.entity_id
_entity_poly.type
_entity_poly.pdbx_seq_one_letter_code
_entity_poly.pdbx_strand_id
1 'polypeptide(L)'
;TPLNQLANISAPEARLLVIQPYDKSVIADIEKAILKADLGLSPSNDGDVIRIAIPPLTEERRRELVKIVKKYAEEAKVAVRNARREANDALKKEEKNGEI
;
A
#
# COMPACT_ATOMS: atom_id res chain seq x y z
N THR A 1 -6.35 -15.75 2.16
CA THR A 1 -5.82 -15.67 0.78
C THR A 1 -5.81 -14.22 0.33
N PRO A 2 -4.86 -13.83 -0.53
CA PRO A 2 -4.83 -12.48 -1.10
C PRO A 2 -6.16 -12.13 -1.79
N LEU A 3 -6.72 -10.96 -1.48
CA LEU A 3 -8.04 -10.53 -1.98
C LEU A 3 -8.11 -10.45 -3.51
N ASN A 4 -7.01 -10.07 -4.15
CA ASN A 4 -6.85 -10.03 -5.62
C ASN A 4 -6.97 -11.40 -6.30
N GLN A 5 -6.83 -12.51 -5.57
CA GLN A 5 -7.02 -13.85 -6.11
C GLN A 5 -8.47 -14.34 -5.97
N LEU A 6 -9.25 -13.73 -5.08
CA LEU A 6 -10.62 -14.12 -4.78
C LEU A 6 -11.67 -13.20 -5.43
N ALA A 7 -11.26 -12.00 -5.84
CA ALA A 7 -12.16 -11.00 -6.38
C ALA A 7 -11.50 -10.12 -7.44
N ASN A 8 -12.32 -9.66 -8.38
CA ASN A 8 -11.98 -8.57 -9.28
C ASN A 8 -12.19 -7.23 -8.56
N ILE A 9 -11.22 -6.33 -8.65
CA ILE A 9 -11.28 -5.00 -8.01
C ILE A 9 -11.30 -3.97 -9.13
N SER A 10 -12.34 -3.15 -9.18
CA SER A 10 -12.52 -2.11 -10.19
C SER A 10 -12.87 -0.77 -9.53
N ALA A 11 -12.55 0.32 -10.23
CA ALA A 11 -12.83 1.69 -9.79
C ALA A 11 -13.70 2.38 -10.86
N PRO A 12 -15.02 2.12 -10.89
CA PRO A 12 -15.91 2.75 -11.87
C PRO A 12 -16.01 4.26 -11.71
N GLU A 13 -15.83 4.76 -10.48
CA GLU A 13 -15.79 6.18 -10.15
C GLU A 13 -14.59 6.48 -9.24
N ALA A 14 -14.07 7.70 -9.29
CA ALA A 14 -12.86 8.08 -8.53
C ALA A 14 -13.00 7.94 -7.00
N ARG A 15 -14.22 7.84 -6.48
CA ARG A 15 -14.52 7.72 -5.05
C ARG A 15 -15.17 6.39 -4.68
N LEU A 16 -15.33 5.47 -5.63
CA LEU A 16 -16.01 4.20 -5.41
C LEU A 16 -15.13 3.07 -5.90
N LEU A 17 -14.74 2.19 -4.98
CA LEU A 17 -14.15 0.91 -5.33
C LEU A 17 -15.23 -0.16 -5.30
N VAL A 18 -15.24 -1.00 -6.32
CA VAL A 18 -16.15 -2.13 -6.43
C VAL A 18 -15.32 -3.41 -6.46
N ILE A 19 -15.58 -4.28 -5.49
CA ILE A 19 -14.98 -5.59 -5.36
C ILE A 19 -16.04 -6.61 -5.75
N GLN A 20 -15.79 -7.36 -6.81
CA GLN A 20 -16.65 -8.41 -7.32
C GLN A 20 -15.98 -9.76 -7.07
N PRO A 21 -16.40 -10.52 -6.04
CA PRO A 21 -15.85 -11.83 -5.77
C PRO A 21 -16.30 -12.86 -6.80
N TYR A 22 -15.44 -13.83 -7.09
CA TYR A 22 -15.78 -14.93 -8.00
C TYR A 22 -16.72 -15.95 -7.36
N ASP A 23 -16.70 -16.06 -6.03
CA ASP A 23 -17.62 -16.87 -5.24
C ASP A 23 -18.39 -15.97 -4.26
N LYS A 24 -19.72 -16.09 -4.22
CA LYS A 24 -20.57 -15.31 -3.32
C LYS A 24 -20.42 -15.76 -1.86
N SER A 25 -19.95 -16.98 -1.61
CA SER A 25 -19.77 -17.52 -0.26
C SER A 25 -18.74 -16.72 0.56
N VAL A 26 -17.76 -16.10 -0.11
CA VAL A 26 -16.66 -15.37 0.54
C VAL A 26 -16.97 -13.89 0.81
N ILE A 27 -18.14 -13.39 0.41
CA ILE A 27 -18.52 -11.98 0.59
C ILE A 27 -18.43 -11.54 2.06
N ALA A 28 -18.98 -12.35 2.97
CA ALA A 28 -19.00 -12.04 4.40
C ALA A 28 -17.58 -12.05 5.02
N ASP A 29 -16.68 -12.88 4.50
CA ASP A 29 -15.30 -12.94 4.96
C ASP A 29 -14.48 -11.76 4.45
N ILE A 30 -14.73 -11.32 3.21
CA ILE A 30 -14.12 -10.12 2.63
C ILE A 30 -14.56 -8.86 3.39
N GLU A 31 -15.85 -8.73 3.69
CA GLU A 31 -16.40 -7.62 4.47
C GLU A 31 -15.75 -7.53 5.86
N LYS A 32 -15.69 -8.65 6.58
CA LYS A 32 -15.01 -8.74 7.88
C LYS A 32 -13.52 -8.42 7.78
N ALA A 33 -12.84 -8.86 6.73
CA ALA A 33 -11.43 -8.59 6.53
C ALA A 33 -11.15 -7.10 6.30
N ILE A 34 -12.00 -6.42 5.52
CA ILE A 34 -11.89 -4.96 5.27
C ILE A 34 -12.11 -4.17 6.57
N LEU A 35 -13.11 -4.54 7.38
CA LEU A 35 -13.34 -3.90 8.67
C LEU A 35 -12.19 -4.14 9.66
N LYS A 36 -11.63 -5.35 9.69
CA LYS A 36 -10.46 -5.68 10.52
C LYS A 36 -9.16 -5.00 10.07
N ALA A 37 -9.06 -4.64 8.79
CA ALA A 37 -7.89 -3.94 8.25
C ALA A 37 -7.78 -2.48 8.73
N ASP A 38 -8.79 -1.97 9.46
CA ASP A 38 -8.82 -0.64 10.07
C ASP A 38 -8.46 0.49 9.10
N LEU A 39 -8.92 0.33 7.85
CA LEU A 39 -8.67 1.30 6.78
C LEU A 39 -9.53 2.57 6.92
N GLY A 40 -10.41 2.64 7.93
CA GLY A 40 -11.39 3.72 8.10
C GLY A 40 -12.43 3.77 6.98
N LEU A 41 -12.65 2.65 6.29
CA LEU A 41 -13.56 2.52 5.15
C LEU A 41 -14.74 1.63 5.54
N SER A 42 -15.96 2.08 5.26
CA SER A 42 -17.18 1.30 5.48
C SER A 42 -17.56 0.56 4.19
N PRO A 43 -17.43 -0.78 4.12
CA PRO A 43 -17.94 -1.54 3.00
C PRO A 43 -19.47 -1.54 3.00
N SER A 44 -20.06 -1.41 1.82
CA SER A 44 -21.49 -1.58 1.54
C SER A 44 -21.65 -2.83 0.68
N ASN A 45 -22.53 -3.74 1.11
CA ASN A 45 -22.70 -5.05 0.50
C ASN A 45 -24.07 -5.14 -0.19
N ASP A 46 -24.08 -5.45 -1.48
CA ASP A 46 -25.30 -5.62 -2.28
C ASP A 46 -25.63 -7.09 -2.60
N GLY A 47 -24.94 -8.02 -1.95
CA GLY A 47 -25.13 -9.48 -2.11
C GLY A 47 -24.35 -10.10 -3.27
N ASP A 48 -24.01 -9.31 -4.30
CA ASP A 48 -23.19 -9.76 -5.44
C ASP A 48 -21.86 -8.99 -5.55
N VAL A 49 -21.83 -7.76 -5.05
CA VAL A 49 -20.66 -6.88 -5.09
C VAL A 49 -20.50 -6.18 -3.74
N ILE A 50 -19.25 -5.88 -3.40
CA ILE A 50 -18.89 -5.07 -2.23
C ILE A 50 -18.42 -3.71 -2.75
N ARG A 51 -19.10 -2.65 -2.32
CA ARG A 51 -18.80 -1.27 -2.64
C ARG A 51 -18.08 -0.59 -1.48
N ILE A 52 -17.00 0.12 -1.76
CA ILE A 52 -16.25 0.88 -0.77
C ILE A 52 -16.24 2.34 -1.22
N ALA A 53 -16.88 3.20 -0.42
CA ALA A 53 -16.85 4.63 -0.63
C ALA A 53 -15.59 5.24 -0.01
N ILE A 54 -14.77 5.89 -0.83
CA ILE A 54 -13.58 6.61 -0.37
C ILE A 54 -14.02 8.00 0.12
N PRO A 55 -13.77 8.35 1.38
CA PRO A 55 -14.12 9.67 1.91
C PRO A 55 -13.31 10.79 1.20
N PRO A 56 -13.86 12.01 1.11
CA PRO A 56 -13.14 13.13 0.54
C PRO A 56 -11.89 13.45 1.35
N LEU A 57 -10.82 13.82 0.65
CA LEU A 57 -9.59 14.25 1.30
C LEU A 57 -9.78 15.64 1.93
N THR A 58 -9.83 15.70 3.26
CA THR A 58 -9.82 16.98 3.99
C THR A 58 -8.44 17.65 3.92
N GLU A 59 -8.39 18.96 4.15
CA GLU A 59 -7.12 19.69 4.16
C GLU A 59 -6.18 19.18 5.26
N GLU A 60 -6.72 18.88 6.44
CA GLU A 60 -5.99 18.29 7.56
C GLU A 60 -5.39 16.93 7.19
N ARG A 61 -6.20 16.03 6.61
CA ARG A 61 -5.72 14.72 6.17
C ARG A 61 -4.65 14.82 5.08
N ARG A 62 -4.77 15.79 4.17
CA ARG A 62 -3.75 16.08 3.16
C ARG A 62 -2.43 16.51 3.81
N ARG A 63 -2.47 17.40 4.82
CA ARG A 63 -1.28 17.85 5.54
C ARG A 63 -0.58 16.71 6.28
N GLU A 64 -1.34 15.78 6.87
CA GLU A 64 -0.78 14.58 7.50
C GLU A 64 -0.08 13.67 6.48
N LEU A 65 -0.73 13.38 5.35
CA LEU A 65 -0.16 12.56 4.29
C LEU A 65 1.13 13.16 3.73
N VAL A 66 1.19 14.48 3.55
CA VAL A 66 2.42 15.16 3.10
C VAL A 66 3.58 14.91 4.07
N LYS A 67 3.35 14.94 5.38
CA LYS A 67 4.39 14.63 6.39
C LYS A 67 4.88 13.20 6.26
N ILE A 68 3.97 12.25 6.08
CA ILE A 68 4.28 10.83 5.89
C ILE A 68 5.10 10.61 4.62
N VAL A 69 4.66 11.19 3.49
CA VAL A 69 5.37 11.08 2.21
C VAL A 69 6.77 11.68 2.31
N LYS A 70 6.92 12.83 2.98
CA LYS A 70 8.23 13.44 3.21
C LYS A 70 9.16 12.54 4.03
N LYS A 71 8.64 11.87 5.06
CA LYS A 71 9.39 10.90 5.87
C LYS A 71 9.90 9.74 4.99
N TYR A 72 9.02 9.11 4.21
CA TYR A 72 9.41 8.03 3.30
C TYR A 72 10.46 8.47 2.26
N ALA A 73 10.32 9.69 1.72
CA ALA A 73 11.29 10.24 0.78
C ALA A 73 12.68 10.41 1.41
N GLU A 74 12.77 10.86 2.67
CA GLU A 74 14.05 10.98 3.36
C GLU A 74 14.65 9.62 3.72
N GLU A 75 13.84 8.66 4.17
CA GLU A 75 14.29 7.28 4.42
C GLU A 75 14.89 6.64 3.15
N ALA A 76 14.22 6.80 2.00
CA ALA A 76 14.73 6.32 0.72
C ALA A 76 16.07 6.99 0.33
N LYS A 77 16.20 8.31 0.52
CA LYS A 77 17.47 9.00 0.26
C LYS A 77 18.60 8.52 1.17
N VAL A 78 18.30 8.29 2.46
CA VAL A 78 19.28 7.75 3.42
C VAL A 78 19.71 6.34 3.00
N ALA A 79 18.77 5.48 2.63
CA ALA A 79 19.07 4.13 2.16
C ALA A 79 20.00 4.15 0.93
N VAL A 80 19.75 5.00 -0.05
CA VAL A 80 20.62 5.15 -1.23
C VAL A 80 22.02 5.65 -0.84
N ARG A 81 22.12 6.60 0.09
CA ARG A 81 23.42 7.09 0.58
C ARG A 81 24.21 6.01 1.33
N ASN A 82 23.53 5.18 2.11
CA ASN A 82 24.14 4.06 2.82
C ASN A 82 24.63 2.99 1.85
N ALA A 83 23.80 2.57 0.89
CA ALA A 83 24.20 1.61 -0.14
C ALA A 83 25.42 2.09 -0.93
N ARG A 84 25.48 3.39 -1.27
CA ARG A 84 26.66 3.98 -1.92
C ARG A 84 27.90 3.97 -1.01
N ARG A 85 27.74 4.23 0.29
CA ARG A 85 28.86 4.18 1.25
C ARG A 85 29.40 2.76 1.37
N GLU A 86 28.51 1.78 1.53
CA GLU A 86 28.87 0.36 1.63
C GLU A 86 29.62 -0.12 0.38
N ALA A 87 29.13 0.23 -0.82
CA ALA A 87 29.82 -0.09 -2.06
C ALA A 87 31.22 0.54 -2.14
N ASN A 88 31.36 1.82 -1.77
CA ASN A 88 32.67 2.49 -1.77
C ASN A 88 33.63 1.90 -0.72
N ASP A 89 33.13 1.54 0.46
CA ASP A 89 33.94 0.95 1.51
C ASP A 89 34.36 -0.49 1.17
N ALA A 90 33.52 -1.24 0.43
CA ALA A 90 33.88 -2.53 -0.14
C ALA A 90 35.00 -2.39 -1.16
N LEU A 91 34.87 -1.48 -2.14
CA LEU A 91 35.91 -1.23 -3.15
C LEU A 91 37.26 -0.82 -2.53
N LYS A 92 37.24 0.06 -1.51
CA LYS A 92 38.46 0.45 -0.80
C LYS A 92 39.10 -0.70 -0.02
N LYS A 93 38.32 -1.68 0.43
CA LYS A 93 38.86 -2.88 1.09
C LYS A 93 39.50 -3.81 0.05
N GLU A 94 38.85 -4.01 -1.09
CA GLU A 94 39.39 -4.80 -2.20
C GLU A 94 40.71 -4.20 -2.73
N GLU A 95 40.78 -2.87 -2.89
CA GLU A 95 42.01 -2.14 -3.26
C GLU A 95 43.15 -2.36 -2.25
N LYS A 96 42.83 -2.32 -0.95
CA LYS A 96 43.83 -2.58 0.11
C LYS A 96 44.27 -4.04 0.18
N ASN A 97 43.40 -4.97 -0.21
CA ASN A 97 43.69 -6.39 -0.24
C ASN A 97 44.43 -6.82 -1.52
N GLY A 98 44.56 -5.92 -2.51
CA GLY A 98 45.25 -6.19 -3.78
C GLY A 98 44.49 -7.12 -4.71
N GLU A 99 43.19 -7.33 -4.46
CA GLU A 99 42.29 -8.06 -5.37
C GLU A 99 41.85 -7.16 -6.55
N ILE A 100 42.05 -5.84 -6.40
CA ILE A 100 41.96 -4.78 -7.41
C ILE A 100 43.09 -3.78 -7.18
#